data_AF-S0FXM8-F1
#
_entry.id   AF-S0FXM8-F1
#
_cell.length_a   1.000
_cell.length_b   1.000
_cell.length_c   1.000
_cell.angle_alpha   90.00
_cell.angle_beta   90.00
_cell.angle_gamma   90.00
#
_symmetry.space_group_name_H-M   'P 1'
#
loop_
_entity.id
_entity.type
_entity.pdbx_description
1 polymer ?
#
loop_
_entity_poly.entity_id
_entity_poly.type
_entity_poly.pdbx_seq_one_letter_code
_entity_poly.pdbx_strand_id
1 'polypeptide(L)' 'MENKYFLLNKEVECLKEELYDLLENEPWAQHDILRISKRIDSLILKFYKHD' A
#
# COMPACT_ATOMS: atom_id res chain seq x y z
N MET A 1 20.08 -4.26 -6.22
CA MET A 1 19.13 -4.25 -5.07
C MET A 1 18.40 -2.92 -4.95
N GLU A 2 19.07 -1.76 -5.08
CA GLU A 2 18.45 -0.42 -4.95
C GLU A 2 17.20 -0.19 -5.81
N ASN A 3 17.21 -0.65 -7.07
CA ASN A 3 16.10 -0.42 -8.00
C ASN A 3 14.79 -1.13 -7.59
N LYS A 4 14.90 -2.30 -6.92
CA LYS A 4 13.74 -3.06 -6.43
C LYS A 4 13.08 -2.35 -5.24
N TYR A 5 13.89 -1.79 -4.34
CA TYR A 5 13.40 -1.03 -3.19
C TYR A 5 12.78 0.31 -3.61
N PHE A 6 13.36 0.99 -4.59
CA PHE A 6 12.79 2.21 -5.16
C PHE A 6 11.40 1.97 -5.76
N LEU A 7 11.26 0.91 -6.58
CA LEU A 7 9.97 0.55 -7.18
C LEU A 7 8.93 0.15 -6.13
N LEU A 8 9.34 -0.60 -5.11
CA LEU A 8 8.43 -1.02 -4.03
C LEU A 8 7.98 0.17 -3.18
N ASN A 9 8.87 1.10 -2.85
CA ASN A 9 8.52 2.32 -2.12
C ASN A 9 7.53 3.17 -2.91
N LYS A 10 7.75 3.33 -4.22
CA LYS A 10 6.82 4.06 -5.09
C LYS A 10 5.43 3.41 -5.13
N GLU A 11 5.37 2.08 -5.20
CA GLU A 11 4.10 1.35 -5.17
C GLU A 11 3.37 1.54 -3.82
N VAL A 12 4.10 1.51 -2.70
CA VAL A 12 3.52 1.75 -1.37
C VAL A 12 2.97 3.16 -1.23
N GLU A 13 3.69 4.18 -1.71
CA GLU A 13 3.22 5.58 -1.64
C GLU A 13 1.94 5.78 -2.48
N CYS A 14 1.89 5.27 -3.72
CA CYS A 14 0.67 5.35 -4.53
C CYS A 14 -0.53 4.67 -3.86
N LEU A 15 -0.33 3.51 -3.23
CA LEU A 15 -1.41 2.82 -2.52
C LEU A 15 -1.88 3.57 -1.27
N LYS A 16 -1.00 4.32 -0.60
CA LYS A 16 -1.38 5.17 0.53
C LYS A 16 -2.23 6.35 0.06
N GLU A 17 -1.84 7.01 -1.03
CA GLU A 17 -2.62 8.09 -1.62
C GLU A 17 -4.03 7.61 -1.97
N GLU A 18 -4.16 6.47 -2.66
CA GLU A 18 -5.46 5.87 -2.99
C GLU A 18 -6.28 5.52 -1.73
N LEU A 19 -5.64 5.01 -0.69
CA LEU A 19 -6.30 4.71 0.58
C LEU A 19 -6.83 5.97 1.26
N TYR A 20 -6.06 7.06 1.27
CA TYR A 20 -6.47 8.32 1.87
C TYR A 20 -7.60 8.97 1.10
N ASP A 21 -7.54 8.97 -0.23
CA ASP A 21 -8.63 9.47 -1.08
C ASP A 21 -9.95 8.74 -0.80
N LEU A 22 -9.91 7.41 -0.66
CA LEU A 22 -11.09 6.61 -0.31
C LEU A 22 -11.59 6.93 1.11
N LEU A 23 -10.69 7.10 2.08
CA LEU A 23 -11.09 7.42 3.45
C LEU A 23 -11.74 8.82 3.56
N GLU A 24 -11.26 9.78 2.77
CA GLU A 24 -11.78 11.15 2.76
C GLU A 24 -13.08 11.27 1.97
N ASN A 25 -13.16 10.66 0.79
CA ASN A 25 -14.26 10.89 -0.15
C ASN A 25 -15.31 9.77 -0.16
N GLU A 26 -14.91 8.53 0.13
CA GLU A 26 -15.76 7.34 0.02
C GLU A 26 -15.60 6.39 1.24
N PRO A 27 -15.79 6.85 2.49
CA PRO A 27 -15.54 6.04 3.68
C PRO A 27 -16.43 4.78 3.78
N TRP A 28 -17.52 4.72 2.99
CA TRP A 28 -18.37 3.54 2.84
C TRP A 28 -17.75 2.44 1.95
N ALA A 29 -16.69 2.72 1.19
CA ALA A 29 -15.97 1.76 0.35
C ALA A 29 -15.08 0.80 1.17
N GLN A 30 -15.64 0.26 2.25
CA GLN A 30 -14.94 -0.54 3.27
C GLN A 30 -14.18 -1.73 2.67
N HIS A 31 -14.73 -2.35 1.63
CA HIS A 31 -14.09 -3.48 0.95
C HIS A 31 -12.81 -3.07 0.20
N ASP A 32 -12.83 -1.94 -0.51
CA ASP A 32 -11.67 -1.44 -1.25
C ASP A 32 -10.61 -0.90 -0.30
N ILE A 33 -11.01 -0.15 0.74
CA ILE A 33 -10.14 0.29 1.85
C ILE A 33 -9.41 -0.91 2.45
N LEU A 34 -10.15 -1.96 2.85
CA LEU A 34 -9.57 -3.17 3.45
C LEU A 34 -8.63 -3.90 2.48
N ARG A 35 -8.99 -3.96 1.18
CA ARG A 35 -8.16 -4.59 0.14
C ARG A 35 -6.82 -3.86 -0.01
N ILE A 36 -6.84 -2.53 -0.05
CA ILE A 36 -5.64 -1.69 -0.20
C ILE A 36 -4.77 -1.79 1.04
N SER A 37 -5.35 -1.70 2.25
CA SER A 37 -4.59 -1.87 3.50
C SER A 37 -3.85 -3.22 3.55
N LYS A 38 -4.53 -4.33 3.23
CA LYS A 38 -3.89 -5.66 3.17
C LYS A 38 -2.76 -5.75 2.15
N ARG A 39 -2.88 -5.05 1.02
CA ARG A 39 -1.83 -5.01 0.00
C ARG A 39 -0.60 -4.25 0.50
N ILE A 40 -0.80 -3.10 1.15
CA ILE A 40 0.28 -2.33 1.77
C ILE A 40 1.01 -3.18 2.81
N ASP A 41 0.29 -3.84 3.73
CA ASP A 41 0.88 -4.74 4.73
C ASP A 41 1.71 -5.85 4.07
N SER A 42 1.20 -6.44 3.00
CA SER A 42 1.90 -7.49 2.26
C SER A 42 3.19 -6.98 1.60
N LEU A 43 3.21 -5.75 1.09
CA LEU A 43 4.39 -5.11 0.51
C LEU A 43 5.42 -4.77 1.58
N ILE A 44 4.98 -4.25 2.73
CA ILE A 44 5.83 -3.99 3.90
C ILE A 44 6.47 -5.29 4.39
N LEU A 45 5.69 -6.37 4.53
CA LEU A 45 6.22 -7.68 4.91
C LEU A 45 7.24 -8.20 3.89
N LYS A 46 7.04 -7.98 2.59
CA LYS A 46 8.03 -8.34 1.56
C LYS A 46 9.32 -7.53 1.67
N PHE A 47 9.25 -6.28 2.15
CA PHE A 47 10.42 -5.45 2.40
C PHE A 47 11.25 -6.02 3.56
N TYR A 48 10.59 -6.40 4.67
CA TYR A 48 11.28 -6.89 5.87
C TYR A 48 11.62 -8.38 5.86
N LYS A 49 10.98 -9.21 5.03
CA LYS A 49 11.31 -10.64 4.86
C LYS A 49 12.56 -10.90 4.00
N HIS A 50 13.37 -9.87 3.74
CA HIS A 50 14.70 -10.04 3.19
C HIS A 50 15.69 -10.37 4.32
N ASP A 51 15.52 -11.55 4.93
CA ASP A 51 16.53 -12.31 5.67
C ASP A 51 16.83 -13.61 4.91
#